data_AF-A0A386UIA5-F1
#
_entry.id   AF-A0A386UIA5-F1
#
_cell.length_a   1.000
_cell.length_b   1.000
_cell.length_c   1.000
_cell.angle_alpha   90.00
_cell.angle_beta   90.00
_cell.angle_gamma   90.00
#
_symmetry.space_group_name_H-M   'P 1'
#
loop_
_entity.id
_entity.type
_entity.pdbx_description
1 polymer ?
#
loop_
_entity_poly.entity_id
_entity_poly.type
_entity_poly.pdbx_seq_one_letter_code
_entity_poly.pdbx_strand_id
1 'polypeptide(L)' 'MGRRAIFTEADLRRVMKVARENDPRAIVEVTSSGTIRIVPESASTTRSDVDDWFKHND' A
#
# COMPACT_ATOMS: atom_id res chain seq x y z
N MET A 1 -1.88 -22.54 -3.06
CA MET A 1 -0.66 -22.01 -2.42
C MET A 1 -0.21 -20.77 -3.19
N GLY A 2 -0.79 -19.60 -2.91
CA GLY A 2 -0.41 -18.36 -3.59
C GLY A 2 0.84 -17.77 -2.94
N ARG A 3 1.94 -17.62 -3.70
CA ARG A 3 3.14 -16.91 -3.25
C ARG A 3 2.74 -15.45 -2.99
N ARG A 4 2.65 -15.05 -1.71
CA ARG A 4 2.57 -13.62 -1.35
C ARG A 4 3.86 -12.97 -1.83
N ALA A 5 3.75 -11.86 -2.57
CA ALA A 5 4.92 -11.09 -2.96
C ALA A 5 5.62 -10.61 -1.68
N ILE A 6 6.91 -10.92 -1.55
CA ILE A 6 7.74 -10.46 -0.44
C ILE A 6 8.47 -9.22 -0.96
N PHE A 7 8.08 -8.06 -0.47
CA PHE A 7 8.78 -6.81 -0.74
C PHE A 7 9.79 -6.55 0.37
N THR A 8 11.01 -6.17 0.00
CA THR A 8 11.99 -5.73 0.98
C THR A 8 11.76 -4.28 1.36
N GLU A 9 12.30 -3.85 2.50
CA GLU A 9 12.27 -2.45 2.91
C GLU A 9 12.89 -1.53 1.84
N ALA A 10 13.96 -1.99 1.17
CA ALA A 10 14.61 -1.24 0.10
C ALA A 10 13.69 -1.01 -1.11
N ASP A 11 12.85 -2.01 -1.44
CA ASP A 11 11.88 -1.89 -2.53
C ASP A 11 10.79 -0.88 -2.18
N LEU A 12 10.22 -0.98 -0.98
CA LEU A 12 9.20 -0.04 -0.51
C LEU A 12 9.74 1.39 -0.44
N ARG A 13 10.99 1.57 0.01
CA ARG A 13 11.62 2.89 0.09
C ARG A 13 11.82 3.52 -1.28
N ARG A 14 12.19 2.74 -2.30
CA ARG A 14 12.29 3.23 -3.69
C ARG A 14 10.93 3.64 -4.23
N VAL A 15 9.91 2.83 -4.00
CA VAL A 15 8.55 3.13 -4.47
C VAL A 15 7.99 4.37 -3.79
N MET A 16 8.16 4.51 -2.47
CA MET A 16 7.79 5.73 -1.74
C MET A 16 8.51 6.97 -2.26
N LYS A 17 9.80 6.86 -2.59
CA LYS A 17 10.57 7.98 -3.15
C LYS A 17 9.96 8.45 -4.47
N VAL A 18 9.72 7.54 -5.41
CA VAL A 18 9.14 7.86 -6.72
C VAL A 18 7.71 8.39 -6.58
N ALA A 19 6.91 7.82 -5.68
CA ALA A 19 5.56 8.30 -5.40
C ALA A 19 5.58 9.74 -4.88
N ARG A 20 6.48 10.05 -3.94
CA ARG A 20 6.61 11.38 -3.31
C ARG A 20 7.22 12.45 -4.21
N GLU A 21 8.02 12.07 -5.20
CA GLU A 21 8.51 12.98 -6.24
C GLU A 21 7.36 13.52 -7.11
N ASN A 22 6.30 12.73 -7.29
CA ASN A 22 5.14 13.11 -8.11
C ASN A 22 4.02 13.74 -7.28
N ASP A 23 3.75 13.21 -6.08
CA ASP A 23 2.81 13.77 -5.11
C ASP A 23 3.38 13.61 -3.68
N PRO A 24 3.73 14.72 -2.99
CA PRO A 24 4.31 14.67 -1.64
C PRO A 24 3.49 13.89 -0.61
N ARG A 25 2.19 13.72 -0.87
CA ARG A 25 1.22 13.03 -0.01
C ARG A 25 0.76 11.68 -0.58
N ALA A 26 1.45 11.16 -1.58
CA ALA A 26 1.14 9.85 -2.15
C ALA A 26 1.20 8.73 -1.10
N ILE A 27 0.19 7.86 -1.14
CA ILE A 27 0.09 6.68 -0.28
C ILE A 27 0.52 5.47 -1.11
N VAL A 28 1.38 4.63 -0.52
CA VAL A 28 1.83 3.37 -1.11
C VAL A 28 1.11 2.23 -0.41
N GLU A 29 0.20 1.58 -1.11
CA GLU A 29 -0.55 0.43 -0.60
C GLU A 29 0.04 -0.88 -1.14
N VAL A 30 0.26 -1.85 -0.26
CA VAL A 30 0.63 -3.21 -0.64
C VAL A 30 -0.63 -4.06 -0.58
N THR A 31 -1.11 -4.50 -1.74
CA THR A 31 -2.36 -5.26 -1.82
C THR A 31 -2.15 -6.70 -1.36
N SER A 32 -3.23 -7.33 -0.90
CA SER A 32 -3.29 -8.75 -0.55
C SER A 32 -2.96 -9.69 -1.72
N SER A 33 -3.07 -9.20 -2.97
CA SER A 33 -2.63 -9.87 -4.20
C SER A 33 -1.12 -9.79 -4.46
N GLY A 34 -0.36 -9.06 -3.66
CA GLY A 34 1.09 -8.90 -3.83
C GLY A 34 1.49 -7.87 -4.89
N THR A 35 0.68 -6.82 -5.08
CA THR A 35 1.00 -5.69 -5.97
C THR A 35 1.10 -4.40 -5.18
N ILE A 36 1.91 -3.45 -5.67
CA ILE A 36 2.02 -2.12 -5.05
C ILE A 36 1.15 -1.14 -5.83
N ARG A 37 0.27 -0.43 -5.14
CA ARG A 37 -0.57 0.61 -5.70
C ARG A 37 -0.17 1.96 -5.12
N ILE A 38 0.07 2.94 -5.99
CA ILE A 38 0.31 4.33 -5.60
C ILE A 38 -1.00 5.08 -5.80
N VAL A 39 -1.55 5.64 -4.73
CA VAL A 39 -2.77 6.45 -4.79
C VAL A 39 -2.48 7.87 -4.30
N PRO A 40 -3.04 8.91 -4.96
CA PRO A 40 -2.97 10.27 -4.44
C PRO A 40 -3.80 10.38 -3.16
N GLU A 41 -3.42 11.28 -2.25
CA GLU A 41 -4.11 11.46 -0.95
C GLU A 41 -5.62 11.66 -1.13
N SER A 42 -6.02 12.41 -2.16
CA SER A 42 -7.43 12.70 -2.46
C SER A 42 -8.27 11.49 -2.90
N ALA A 43 -7.63 10.38 -3.30
CA ALA A 43 -8.32 9.15 -3.70
C ALA A 43 -8.49 8.15 -2.54
N SER A 44 -8.08 8.52 -1.32
CA SER A 44 -8.17 7.70 -0.10
C SER A 44 -9.60 7.60 0.44
N THR A 45 -10.53 7.10 -0.37
CA THR A 45 -11.78 6.47 0.12
C THR A 45 -11.79 5.03 -0.36
N THR A 46 -10.72 4.30 -0.09
CA THR A 46 -10.71 2.84 -0.28
C THR A 46 -10.54 2.23 1.08
N ARG A 47 -11.60 1.57 1.58
CA ARG A 47 -11.56 0.73 2.77
C ARG A 47 -10.39 -0.24 2.60
N SER A 48 -9.37 -0.09 3.44
CA SER A 48 -8.18 -0.91 3.35
C SER A 48 -8.45 -2.24 4.06
N ASP A 49 -7.97 -3.36 3.53
CA ASP A 49 -8.13 -4.71 4.11
C ASP A 49 -7.68 -4.78 5.59
N VAL A 50 -6.82 -3.84 6.01
CA VAL A 50 -6.34 -3.66 7.39
C VAL A 50 -7.44 -3.14 8.31
N ASP A 51 -8.27 -2.20 7.87
CA ASP A 51 -9.42 -1.70 8.65
C ASP A 51 -10.44 -2.81 8.90
N ASP A 52 -10.67 -3.67 7.90
CA ASP A 52 -11.56 -4.83 8.03
C ASP A 52 -10.97 -5.91 8.96
N TRP A 53 -9.64 -6.05 9.01
CA TRP A 53 -8.95 -6.93 9.96
C TRP A 53 -9.12 -6.46 11.41
N PHE A 54 -8.97 -5.15 11.68
CA PHE A 54 -9.19 -4.60 13.02
C PHE A 54 -10.66 -4.73 13.47
N LYS A 55 -11.63 -4.63 12.56
CA LYS A 55 -13.05 -4.80 12.88
C LYS A 55 -13.48 -6.23 13.19
N HIS A 56 -12.77 -7.22 12.66
CA HIS A 56 -13.10 -8.64 12.90
C HIS A 56 -12.40 -9.24 14.13
N ASN A 57 -11.50 -8.50 14.77
CA ASN A 57 -10.64 -9.01 15.84
C ASN A 57 -10.83 -8.23 17.17
N ASP A 58 -11.93 -7.50 17.30
CA ASP A 58 -12.47 -6.89 18.52
C ASP A 58 -13.73 -7.68 18.96
#